data_AF-A0A496L4P6-F1
#
_entry.id   AF-A0A496L4P6-F1
#
_cell.length_a   1.000
_cell.length_b   1.000
_cell.length_c   1.000
_cell.angle_alpha   90.00
_cell.angle_beta   90.00
_cell.angle_gamma   90.00
#
_symmetry.space_group_name_H-M   'P 1'
#
loop_
_entity.id
_entity.type
_entity.pdbx_description
1 polymer ?
#
loop_
_entity_poly.entity_id
_entity_poly.type
_entity_poly.pdbx_seq_one_letter_code
_entity_poly.pdbx_strand_id
1 'polypeptide(L)'
;MSPISSYIMQNNFDDIRPYLNSEIQVVFRQLLGNDEVLAGASAVMPIALIDDLKRNYEQISDIDTFQERYMYPMLENLKKIKKTEITFSGTDNISQPALFLSNHRDILTDSAFLQYVLVKNGLRTSEIAIGNNLMVKPWIAAA
;
A
#
# COMPACT_ATOMS: atom_id res chain seq x y z
N MET A 1 3.52 23.92 -31.86
CA MET A 1 3.99 23.23 -30.64
C MET A 1 4.19 21.77 -30.98
N SER A 2 5.39 21.23 -30.79
CA SER A 2 5.72 19.86 -31.21
C SER A 2 5.08 18.83 -30.26
N PRO A 3 4.36 17.81 -30.76
CA PRO A 3 3.78 16.73 -29.95
C PRO A 3 4.81 15.82 -29.27
N ILE A 4 6.10 16.00 -29.56
CA ILE A 4 7.21 15.24 -28.96
C ILE A 4 7.39 15.61 -27.48
N SER A 5 7.09 16.85 -27.08
CA SER A 5 7.31 17.32 -25.70
C SER A 5 6.34 16.73 -24.68
N SER A 6 5.12 16.37 -25.09
CA SER A 6 4.14 15.72 -24.21
C SER A 6 4.41 14.23 -24.05
N TYR A 7 4.93 13.57 -25.08
CA TYR A 7 5.27 12.15 -25.06
C TYR A 7 6.54 11.85 -24.23
N ILE A 8 7.56 12.73 -24.30
CA ILE A 8 8.79 12.59 -23.51
C ILE A 8 8.56 12.81 -22.00
N MET A 9 7.58 13.66 -21.61
CA MET A 9 7.24 13.81 -20.19
C MET A 9 6.47 12.62 -19.62
N GLN A 10 5.74 11.87 -20.44
CA GLN A 10 4.93 10.73 -19.99
C GLN A 10 5.82 9.54 -19.56
N ASN A 11 6.96 9.32 -20.22
CA ASN A 11 7.80 8.13 -20.00
C ASN A 11 8.83 8.23 -18.86
N ASN A 12 9.07 9.41 -18.25
CA ASN A 12 10.24 9.56 -17.38
C ASN A 12 10.02 9.08 -15.93
N PHE A 13 8.77 8.78 -15.55
CA PHE A 13 8.41 8.42 -14.18
C PHE A 13 7.53 7.17 -14.08
N ASP A 14 7.27 6.48 -15.19
CA ASP A 14 6.44 5.27 -15.20
C ASP A 14 7.03 4.14 -14.34
N ASP A 15 8.35 4.10 -14.19
CA ASP A 15 9.02 3.08 -13.36
C ASP A 15 8.84 3.32 -11.85
N ILE A 16 8.42 4.52 -11.44
CA ILE A 16 8.28 4.91 -10.02
C ILE A 16 6.87 5.34 -9.63
N ARG A 17 5.92 5.30 -10.58
CA ARG A 17 4.51 5.62 -10.28
C ARG A 17 3.85 4.45 -9.53
N PRO A 18 2.78 4.73 -8.77
CA PRO A 18 1.95 3.67 -8.21
C PRO A 18 1.28 2.82 -9.29
N TYR A 19 0.90 1.61 -8.89
CA TYR A 19 0.04 0.75 -9.70
C TYR A 19 -1.35 1.35 -9.89
N LEU A 20 -1.94 1.06 -11.04
CA LEU A 20 -3.32 1.36 -11.37
C LEU A 20 -4.23 0.16 -11.08
N ASN A 21 -5.54 0.42 -10.96
CA ASN A 21 -6.54 -0.65 -10.80
C ASN A 21 -6.45 -1.70 -11.93
N SER A 22 -6.12 -1.30 -13.16
CA SER A 22 -5.92 -2.21 -14.28
C SER A 22 -4.72 -3.17 -14.13
N GLU A 23 -3.78 -2.84 -13.25
CA GLU A 23 -2.53 -3.59 -13.05
C GLU A 23 -2.63 -4.54 -11.84
N ILE A 24 -3.64 -4.37 -10.97
CA ILE A 24 -3.73 -5.06 -9.68
C ILE A 24 -3.69 -6.60 -9.79
N GLN A 25 -4.31 -7.16 -10.83
CA GLN A 25 -4.36 -8.60 -11.05
C GLN A 25 -3.00 -9.19 -11.42
N VAL A 26 -2.17 -8.43 -12.15
CA VAL A 26 -0.79 -8.84 -12.47
C VAL A 26 0.05 -8.81 -11.20
N VAL A 27 -0.08 -7.74 -10.41
CA VAL A 27 0.63 -7.56 -9.14
C VAL A 27 0.26 -8.67 -8.14
N PHE A 28 -1.01 -9.00 -7.97
CA PHE A 28 -1.42 -10.09 -7.09
C PHE A 28 -0.82 -11.43 -7.48
N ARG A 29 -0.82 -11.80 -8.77
CA ARG A 29 -0.19 -13.05 -9.21
C ARG A 29 1.30 -13.10 -8.87
N GLN A 30 2.00 -11.97 -9.02
CA GLN A 30 3.42 -11.86 -8.68
C GLN A 30 3.64 -12.00 -7.17
N LEU A 31 2.89 -11.26 -6.36
CA LEU A 31 3.05 -11.23 -4.90
C LEU A 31 2.61 -12.54 -4.23
N LEU A 32 1.44 -13.06 -4.61
CA LEU A 32 0.89 -14.30 -4.04
C LEU A 32 1.63 -15.56 -4.51
N GLY A 33 2.37 -15.46 -5.63
CA GLY A 33 3.28 -16.51 -6.09
C GLY A 33 4.67 -16.48 -5.44
N ASN A 34 4.94 -15.54 -4.53
CA ASN A 34 6.24 -15.37 -3.90
C ASN A 34 6.24 -15.85 -2.44
N ASP A 35 7.04 -16.87 -2.13
CA ASP A 35 7.12 -17.46 -0.79
C ASP A 35 7.63 -16.49 0.28
N GLU A 36 8.55 -15.57 -0.04
CA GLU A 36 9.05 -14.56 0.90
C GLU A 36 7.92 -13.57 1.28
N VAL A 37 7.12 -13.16 0.29
CA VAL A 37 5.96 -12.28 0.51
C VAL A 37 4.92 -12.98 1.38
N LEU A 38 4.58 -14.23 1.07
CA LEU A 38 3.61 -15.01 1.84
C LEU A 38 4.09 -15.26 3.28
N ALA A 39 5.38 -15.54 3.48
CA ALA A 39 5.96 -15.70 4.80
C ALA A 39 5.91 -14.39 5.60
N GLY A 40 6.27 -13.26 4.98
CA GLY A 40 6.18 -11.93 5.58
C GLY A 40 4.74 -11.56 5.96
N ALA A 41 3.79 -11.77 5.05
CA ALA A 41 2.37 -11.55 5.30
C ALA A 41 1.88 -12.41 6.47
N SER A 42 2.27 -13.69 6.54
CA SER A 42 1.88 -14.61 7.62
C SER A 42 2.37 -14.20 9.01
N ALA A 43 3.41 -13.34 9.10
CA ALA A 43 3.90 -12.84 10.37
C ALA A 43 3.00 -11.74 10.99
N VAL A 44 2.18 -11.06 10.18
CA VAL A 44 1.40 -9.89 10.60
C VAL A 44 -0.08 -9.97 10.24
N MET A 45 -0.44 -10.66 9.17
CA MET A 45 -1.80 -10.82 8.69
C MET A 45 -2.43 -12.07 9.32
N PRO A 46 -3.68 -12.00 9.81
CA PRO A 46 -4.38 -13.18 10.30
C PRO A 46 -4.46 -14.28 9.23
N ILE A 47 -4.25 -15.54 9.61
CA ILE A 47 -4.26 -16.69 8.67
C ILE A 47 -5.53 -16.72 7.83
N ALA A 48 -6.70 -16.52 8.46
CA ALA A 48 -7.99 -16.49 7.76
C ALA A 48 -8.08 -15.41 6.67
N LEU A 49 -7.38 -14.29 6.85
CA LEU A 49 -7.36 -13.18 5.90
C LEU A 49 -6.45 -13.47 4.70
N ILE A 50 -5.30 -14.14 4.94
CA ILE A 50 -4.42 -14.62 3.87
C ILE A 50 -5.15 -15.68 3.03
N ASP A 51 -5.82 -16.63 3.68
CA ASP A 51 -6.57 -17.68 3.00
C ASP A 51 -7.76 -17.14 2.21
N ASP A 52 -8.42 -16.09 2.72
CA ASP A 52 -9.43 -15.36 1.97
C ASP A 52 -8.82 -14.66 0.74
N LEU A 53 -7.71 -13.94 0.90
CA LEU A 53 -7.04 -13.24 -0.19
C LEU A 53 -6.62 -14.22 -1.30
N LYS A 54 -5.97 -15.33 -0.94
CA LYS A 54 -5.53 -16.35 -1.91
C LYS A 54 -6.69 -16.94 -2.71
N ARG A 55 -7.88 -17.09 -2.12
CA ARG A 55 -9.06 -17.63 -2.79
C ARG A 55 -9.81 -16.62 -3.63
N ASN A 56 -9.77 -15.33 -3.24
CA ASN A 56 -10.68 -14.32 -3.76
C ASN A 56 -10.00 -13.13 -4.46
N TYR A 57 -8.66 -13.12 -4.59
CA TYR A 57 -7.94 -11.96 -5.18
C TYR A 57 -8.40 -11.60 -6.60
N GLU A 58 -8.87 -12.59 -7.38
CA GLU A 58 -9.39 -12.38 -8.74
C GLU A 58 -10.68 -11.54 -8.77
N GLN A 59 -11.40 -11.46 -7.66
CA GLN A 59 -12.63 -10.68 -7.52
C GLN A 59 -12.36 -9.22 -7.11
N ILE A 60 -11.11 -8.87 -6.79
CA ILE A 60 -10.72 -7.53 -6.37
C ILE A 60 -10.34 -6.71 -7.61
N SER A 61 -11.18 -5.73 -7.96
CA SER A 61 -11.02 -4.92 -9.17
C SER A 61 -10.25 -3.62 -8.97
N ASP A 62 -10.04 -3.20 -7.73
CA ASP A 62 -9.49 -1.90 -7.38
C ASP A 62 -8.67 -1.93 -6.10
N ILE A 63 -7.73 -0.98 -6.03
CA ILE A 63 -6.76 -0.86 -4.94
C ILE A 63 -7.45 -0.46 -3.64
N ASP A 64 -8.45 0.42 -3.70
CA ASP A 64 -9.17 0.90 -2.51
C ASP A 64 -9.86 -0.28 -1.79
N THR A 65 -10.52 -1.18 -2.53
CA THR A 65 -11.10 -2.42 -1.98
C THR A 65 -10.03 -3.31 -1.33
N PHE A 66 -8.84 -3.44 -1.93
CA PHE A 66 -7.74 -4.20 -1.34
C PHE A 66 -7.25 -3.57 -0.02
N GLN A 67 -7.08 -2.25 0.00
CA GLN A 67 -6.65 -1.51 1.17
C GLN A 67 -7.64 -1.66 2.33
N GLU A 68 -8.94 -1.52 2.05
CA GLU A 68 -9.99 -1.63 3.06
C GLU A 68 -10.18 -3.07 3.57
N ARG A 69 -10.24 -4.05 2.66
CA ARG A 69 -10.57 -5.44 3.02
C ARG A 69 -9.39 -6.21 3.61
N TYR A 70 -8.16 -5.90 3.22
CA TYR A 70 -6.98 -6.70 3.60
C TYR A 70 -5.93 -5.90 4.37
N MET A 71 -5.53 -4.73 3.89
CA MET A 71 -4.46 -3.95 4.52
C MET A 71 -4.90 -3.35 5.86
N TYR A 72 -6.11 -2.79 5.92
CA TYR A 72 -6.63 -2.22 7.17
C TYR A 72 -6.75 -3.28 8.30
N PRO A 73 -7.36 -4.46 8.10
CA PRO A 73 -7.40 -5.50 9.14
C PRO A 73 -6.01 -6.08 9.48
N MET A 74 -5.09 -6.15 8.51
CA MET A 74 -3.69 -6.51 8.78
C MET A 74 -3.04 -5.50 9.73
N LEU A 75 -3.24 -4.19 9.51
CA LEU A 75 -2.70 -3.13 10.36
C LEU A 75 -3.36 -3.10 11.74
N GLU A 76 -4.65 -3.40 11.83
CA GLU A 76 -5.32 -3.65 13.12
C GLU A 76 -4.67 -4.82 13.88
N ASN A 77 -4.33 -5.91 13.19
CA ASN A 77 -3.66 -7.03 13.82
C ASN A 77 -2.22 -6.69 14.23
N LEU A 78 -1.50 -5.93 13.41
CA LEU A 78 -0.15 -5.46 13.73
C LEU A 78 -0.13 -4.63 15.01
N LYS A 79 -1.10 -3.72 15.22
CA LYS A 79 -1.25 -2.97 16.47
C LYS A 79 -1.38 -3.89 17.69
N LYS A 80 -2.19 -4.95 17.58
CA LYS A 80 -2.38 -5.94 18.64
C LYS A 80 -1.09 -6.71 18.93
N ILE A 81 -0.40 -7.19 17.89
CA ILE A 81 0.88 -7.90 18.01
C ILE A 81 1.94 -7.02 18.70
N LYS A 82 2.06 -5.76 18.27
CA LYS A 82 3.02 -4.80 18.83
C LYS A 82 2.57 -4.21 20.17
N LYS A 83 1.36 -4.52 20.63
CA LYS A 83 0.72 -3.91 21.82
C LYS A 83 0.84 -2.38 21.79
N THR A 84 0.61 -1.81 20.61
CA THR A 84 0.76 -0.37 20.36
C THR A 84 -0.61 0.25 20.13
N GLU A 85 -0.85 1.39 20.77
CA GLU A 85 -2.00 2.25 20.47
C GLU A 85 -1.59 3.35 19.50
N ILE A 86 -2.45 3.60 18.53
CA ILE A 86 -2.29 4.69 17.56
C ILE A 86 -3.31 5.77 17.92
N THR A 87 -2.81 6.97 18.18
CA THR A 87 -3.64 8.16 18.42
C THR A 87 -3.49 9.10 17.23
N PHE A 88 -4.57 9.79 16.88
CA PHE A 88 -4.60 10.75 15.79
C PHE A 88 -5.63 11.84 16.10
N SER A 89 -5.45 13.00 15.49
CA SER A 89 -6.37 14.14 15.60
C SER A 89 -6.28 14.99 14.33
N GLY A 90 -7.27 15.84 14.09
CA GLY A 90 -7.27 16.76 12.95
C GLY A 90 -7.56 16.13 11.59
N THR A 91 -8.07 14.88 11.57
CA THR A 91 -8.49 14.20 10.33
C THR A 91 -9.60 14.95 9.59
N ASP A 92 -10.45 15.67 10.33
CA ASP A 92 -11.51 16.52 9.76
C ASP A 92 -10.97 17.70 8.93
N ASN A 93 -9.69 18.06 9.10
CA ASN A 93 -9.03 19.13 8.34
C ASN A 93 -8.38 18.62 7.04
N ILE A 94 -8.42 17.31 6.78
CA ILE A 94 -7.78 16.71 5.61
C ILE A 94 -8.69 16.93 4.40
N SER A 95 -8.20 17.68 3.41
CA SER A 95 -8.79 17.76 2.08
C SER A 95 -7.92 16.98 1.10
N GLN A 96 -8.52 16.13 0.27
CA GLN A 96 -7.79 15.33 -0.73
C GLN A 96 -7.99 15.91 -2.14
N PRO A 97 -6.96 15.94 -3.00
CA PRO A 97 -5.62 15.36 -2.81
C PRO A 97 -4.73 16.16 -1.85
N ALA A 98 -3.86 15.48 -1.10
CA ALA A 98 -2.91 16.08 -0.17
C ALA A 98 -1.54 15.40 -0.24
N LEU A 99 -0.49 16.16 0.05
CA LEU A 99 0.84 15.64 0.32
C LEU A 99 1.03 15.55 1.83
N PHE A 100 1.20 14.35 2.34
CA PHE A 100 1.51 14.11 3.75
C PHE A 100 3.01 14.17 3.97
N LEU A 101 3.46 15.14 4.76
CA LEU A 101 4.85 15.29 5.16
C LEU A 101 4.98 14.97 6.65
N SER A 102 5.82 14.00 6.98
CA SER A 102 6.11 13.62 8.35
C SER A 102 7.61 13.58 8.60
N ASN A 103 8.00 13.74 9.86
CA ASN A 103 9.30 13.22 10.28
C ASN A 103 9.26 11.69 10.29
N HIS A 104 10.44 11.09 10.42
CA HIS A 104 10.58 9.68 10.16
C HIS A 104 11.37 8.98 11.28
N ARG A 105 10.75 8.01 11.95
CA ARG A 105 11.40 7.17 12.97
C ARG A 105 11.48 5.71 12.52
N ASP A 106 10.48 5.19 11.79
CA ASP A 106 10.49 3.87 11.13
C ASP A 106 9.70 3.85 9.80
N ILE A 107 10.37 3.59 8.65
CA ILE A 107 9.89 4.04 7.29
C ILE A 107 8.73 3.21 6.79
N LEU A 108 8.63 2.01 7.33
CA LEU A 108 7.58 1.09 7.02
C LEU A 108 6.37 1.36 7.92
N THR A 109 6.56 1.46 9.23
CA THR A 109 5.44 1.56 10.15
C THR A 109 4.80 2.95 10.20
N ASP A 110 5.57 4.03 10.04
CA ASP A 110 5.03 5.39 10.02
C ASP A 110 4.07 5.58 8.82
N SER A 111 4.49 5.16 7.63
CA SER A 111 3.69 5.24 6.40
C SER A 111 2.50 4.28 6.43
N ALA A 112 2.66 3.07 6.98
CA ALA A 112 1.58 2.11 7.14
C ALA A 112 0.50 2.60 8.11
N PHE A 113 0.87 3.16 9.26
CA PHE A 113 -0.12 3.67 10.22
C PHE A 113 -0.79 4.96 9.78
N LEU A 114 -0.18 5.75 8.89
CA LEU A 114 -0.90 6.81 8.19
C LEU A 114 -2.04 6.22 7.34
N GLN A 115 -1.79 5.17 6.55
CA GLN A 115 -2.85 4.50 5.76
C GLN A 115 -3.97 3.97 6.65
N TYR A 116 -3.61 3.35 7.78
CA TYR A 116 -4.57 2.90 8.78
C TYR A 116 -5.49 4.04 9.26
N VAL A 117 -4.93 5.21 9.58
CA VAL A 117 -5.71 6.37 10.02
C VAL A 117 -6.60 6.90 8.90
N LEU A 118 -6.11 6.98 7.66
CA LEU A 118 -6.91 7.44 6.52
C LEU A 118 -8.13 6.54 6.30
N VAL A 119 -7.92 5.23 6.16
CA VAL A 119 -9.00 4.27 5.94
C VAL A 119 -10.00 4.28 7.10
N LYS A 120 -9.51 4.35 8.35
CA LYS A 120 -10.38 4.40 9.55
C LYS A 120 -11.34 5.59 9.55
N ASN A 121 -10.97 6.69 8.90
CA ASN A 121 -11.76 7.92 8.83
C ASN A 121 -12.48 8.08 7.48
N GLY A 122 -12.58 7.03 6.66
CA GLY A 122 -13.25 7.07 5.36
C GLY A 122 -12.53 7.93 4.32
N LEU A 123 -11.22 8.15 4.50
CA LEU A 123 -10.37 8.87 3.55
C LEU A 123 -9.62 7.87 2.66
N ARG A 124 -9.37 8.24 1.41
CA ARG A 124 -8.57 7.40 0.51
C ARG A 124 -7.14 7.29 1.01
N THR A 125 -6.52 6.13 0.82
CA THR A 125 -5.10 5.93 1.11
C THR A 125 -4.22 6.85 0.27
N SER A 126 -3.06 7.21 0.79
CA SER A 126 -2.04 7.90 0.01
C SER A 126 -1.11 6.90 -0.69
N GLU A 127 -0.45 7.38 -1.72
CA GLU A 127 0.68 6.68 -2.34
C GLU A 127 1.91 6.83 -1.43
N ILE A 128 2.73 5.77 -1.33
CA ILE A 128 3.93 5.76 -0.48
C ILE A 128 5.15 5.73 -1.39
N ALA A 129 5.96 6.79 -1.34
CA ALA A 129 7.24 6.81 -2.00
C ALA A 129 8.31 6.20 -1.10
N ILE A 130 9.12 5.28 -1.64
CA ILE A 130 10.25 4.66 -0.95
C ILE A 130 11.53 4.81 -1.77
N GLY A 131 12.65 5.08 -1.10
CA GLY A 131 13.94 5.20 -1.77
C GLY A 131 14.42 3.87 -2.35
N ASN A 132 15.08 3.92 -3.51
CA ASN A 132 15.64 2.72 -4.17
C ASN A 132 16.70 1.98 -3.33
N ASN A 133 17.26 2.62 -2.31
CA ASN A 133 18.17 2.01 -1.34
C ASN A 133 17.51 0.86 -0.55
N LEU A 134 16.18 0.75 -0.56
CA LEU A 134 15.42 -0.32 0.09
C LEU A 134 14.94 -1.40 -0.90
N MET A 135 15.15 -1.22 -2.21
CA MET A 135 14.72 -2.16 -3.26
C MET A 135 15.71 -3.31 -3.44
N VAL A 136 15.91 -4.11 -2.39
CA VAL A 136 16.88 -5.22 -2.35
C VAL A 136 16.37 -6.52 -2.96
N LYS A 137 15.06 -6.63 -3.19
CA LYS A 137 14.39 -7.79 -3.79
C LYS A 137 13.39 -7.32 -4.86
N PRO A 138 13.24 -8.04 -5.99
CA PRO A 138 12.35 -7.62 -7.07
C PRO A 138 10.88 -7.44 -6.65
N TRP A 139 10.42 -8.23 -5.69
CA TRP A 139 9.04 -8.15 -5.20
C TRP A 139 8.77 -6.88 -4.37
N ILE A 140 9.79 -6.19 -3.85
CA ILE A 140 9.60 -4.95 -3.06
C ILE A 140 9.03 -3.83 -3.92
N ALA A 141 9.38 -3.76 -5.21
CA ALA A 141 8.80 -2.79 -6.13
C ALA A 141 7.30 -3.08 -6.41
N ALA A 142 6.87 -4.31 -6.17
CA ALA A 142 5.50 -4.76 -6.41
C ALA A 142 4.61 -4.73 -5.16
N ALA A 143 5.18 -4.56 -3.97
CA ALA A 143 4.51 -4.70 -2.67
C ALA A 143 4.10 -3.35 -2.07
#